data_AF-A0A450XWI2-F1
#
_entry.id   AF-A0A450XWI2-F1
#
_cell.length_a   1.000
_cell.length_b   1.000
_cell.length_c   1.000
_cell.angle_alpha   90.00
_cell.angle_beta   90.00
_cell.angle_gamma   90.00
#
_symmetry.space_group_name_H-M   'P 1'
#
loop_
_entity.id
_entity.type
_entity.pdbx_description
1 polymer ?
#
loop_
_entity_poly.entity_id
_entity_poly.type
_entity_poly.pdbx_seq_one_letter_code
_entity_poly.pdbx_strand_id
1 'polypeptide(L)'
;MQKMIPIAIVAGLLAVVIYHVFIVDDRGRIIYRNHCSVCHARGIGGAPTFGNENEWAPRIAKGMDVLYASAWNGINGMPPKGGKKDATDGEIKLAVDYMVEESGG
;
A
#
# COMPACT_ATOMS: atom_id res chain seq x y z
N MET A 1 43.78 -7.59 8.21
CA MET A 1 43.17 -8.56 7.28
C MET A 1 41.76 -8.06 6.95
N GLN A 2 41.63 -7.19 5.94
CA GLN A 2 40.32 -6.74 5.47
C GLN A 2 39.67 -7.92 4.75
N LYS A 3 38.55 -8.42 5.26
CA LYS A 3 37.77 -9.47 4.60
C LYS A 3 37.33 -8.90 3.24
N MET A 4 38.01 -9.29 2.17
CA MET A 4 37.62 -8.92 0.81
C MET A 4 36.31 -9.64 0.51
N ILE A 5 35.19 -8.96 0.74
CA ILE A 5 33.89 -9.45 0.32
C ILE A 5 33.90 -9.49 -1.22
N PRO A 6 33.61 -10.62 -1.86
CA PRO A 6 33.66 -10.76 -3.32
C PRO A 6 32.80 -9.71 -4.00
N ILE A 7 33.31 -9.08 -5.06
CA ILE A 7 32.59 -8.07 -5.86
C ILE A 7 31.23 -8.61 -6.33
N ALA A 8 31.11 -9.93 -6.59
CA ALA A 8 29.86 -10.58 -6.94
C ALA A 8 28.79 -10.52 -5.84
N ILE A 9 29.17 -10.56 -4.56
CA ILE A 9 28.23 -10.45 -3.43
C ILE A 9 27.76 -8.99 -3.31
N VAL A 10 28.65 -8.02 -3.48
CA VAL A 10 28.28 -6.59 -3.46
C VAL A 10 27.34 -6.26 -4.62
N ALA A 11 27.63 -6.75 -5.83
CA ALA A 11 26.76 -6.58 -6.99
C ALA A 11 25.39 -7.27 -6.82
N GLY A 12 25.36 -8.48 -6.26
CA GLY A 12 24.12 -9.19 -5.97
C GLY A 12 23.25 -8.50 -4.92
N LEU A 13 23.84 -8.01 -3.83
CA LEU A 13 23.14 -7.26 -2.80
C LEU A 13 22.60 -5.92 -3.35
N LEU A 14 23.38 -5.21 -4.17
CA LEU A 14 22.92 -3.99 -4.83
C LEU A 14 21.73 -4.27 -5.76
N ALA A 15 21.77 -5.34 -6.55
CA ALA A 15 20.65 -5.72 -7.41
C ALA A 15 19.38 -6.06 -6.62
N VAL A 16 19.52 -6.73 -5.47
CA VAL A 16 18.39 -7.01 -4.56
C VAL A 16 17.82 -5.73 -3.95
N VAL A 17 18.68 -4.81 -3.49
CA VAL A 17 18.24 -3.52 -2.94
C VAL A 17 17.54 -2.69 -4.01
N ILE A 18 18.09 -2.60 -5.22
CA ILE A 18 17.47 -1.92 -6.36
C ILE A 18 16.11 -2.55 -6.69
N TYR A 19 16.02 -3.88 -6.74
CA TYR A 19 14.74 -4.57 -6.98
C TYR A 19 13.70 -4.26 -5.90
N HIS A 20 14.08 -4.24 -4.62
CA HIS A 20 13.17 -3.95 -3.52
C HIS A 20 12.73 -2.48 -3.49
N VAL A 21 13.64 -1.53 -3.73
CA VAL A 21 13.35 -0.08 -3.64
C VAL A 21 12.55 0.44 -4.82
N PHE A 22 12.68 -0.12 -6.04
CA PHE A 22 11.97 0.43 -7.20
C PHE A 22 10.69 -0.32 -7.58
N ILE A 23 10.57 -1.62 -7.30
CA ILE A 23 9.43 -2.43 -7.78
C ILE A 23 8.35 -2.62 -6.71
N VAL A 24 8.72 -2.63 -5.42
CA VAL A 24 7.74 -2.84 -4.34
C VAL A 24 6.87 -1.59 -4.14
N ASP A 25 7.45 -0.39 -4.24
CA ASP A 25 6.74 0.89 -4.13
C ASP A 25 5.61 1.04 -5.17
N ASP A 26 5.80 0.53 -6.40
CA ASP A 26 4.78 0.66 -7.44
C ASP A 26 3.60 -0.33 -7.28
N ARG A 27 3.74 -1.42 -6.51
CA ARG A 27 2.67 -2.43 -6.39
C ARG A 27 1.43 -1.90 -5.68
N GLY A 28 1.62 -1.12 -4.61
CA GLY A 28 0.52 -0.47 -3.88
C GLY A 28 -0.28 0.45 -4.79
N ARG A 29 0.43 1.32 -5.53
CA ARG A 29 -0.14 2.21 -6.54
C ARG A 29 -0.91 1.46 -7.62
N ILE A 30 -0.37 0.35 -8.15
CA ILE A 30 -1.05 -0.46 -9.17
C ILE A 30 -2.36 -1.04 -8.65
N ILE A 31 -2.36 -1.57 -7.43
CA ILE A 31 -3.56 -2.14 -6.81
C ILE A 31 -4.59 -1.04 -6.55
N TYR A 32 -4.16 0.09 -5.99
CA TYR A 32 -5.01 1.26 -5.82
C TYR A 32 -5.68 1.65 -7.14
N ARG A 33 -4.89 1.87 -8.19
CA ARG A 33 -5.40 2.28 -9.49
C ARG A 33 -6.42 1.29 -10.05
N ASN A 34 -6.14 -0.01 -9.96
CA ASN A 34 -6.97 -1.03 -10.61
C ASN A 34 -8.22 -1.43 -9.81
N HIS A 35 -8.22 -1.26 -8.48
CA HIS A 35 -9.26 -1.78 -7.60
C HIS A 35 -9.85 -0.74 -6.65
N CYS A 36 -9.00 -0.03 -5.90
CA CYS A 36 -9.44 0.87 -4.84
C CYS A 36 -9.97 2.21 -5.39
N SER A 37 -9.38 2.70 -6.48
CA SER A 37 -9.65 4.01 -7.09
C SER A 37 -11.11 4.16 -7.53
N VAL A 38 -11.76 3.04 -7.87
CA VAL A 38 -13.17 3.00 -8.28
C VAL A 38 -14.05 3.72 -7.25
N CYS A 39 -13.77 3.54 -5.96
CA CYS A 39 -14.50 4.24 -4.90
C CYS A 39 -13.73 5.43 -4.35
N HIS A 40 -12.42 5.29 -4.15
CA HIS A 40 -11.63 6.27 -3.40
C HIS A 40 -11.18 7.48 -4.22
N ALA A 41 -11.17 7.43 -5.56
CA ALA A 41 -10.75 8.58 -6.35
C ALA A 41 -11.72 9.78 -6.28
N ARG A 42 -12.99 9.51 -5.97
CA ARG A 42 -14.07 10.53 -5.94
C ARG A 42 -15.04 10.36 -4.76
N GLY A 43 -14.68 9.55 -3.77
CA GLY A 43 -15.50 9.29 -2.59
C GLY A 43 -16.86 8.62 -2.87
N ILE A 44 -16.92 7.71 -3.85
CA ILE A 44 -18.16 7.00 -4.19
C ILE A 44 -18.64 6.20 -2.98
N GLY A 45 -19.94 6.31 -2.68
CA GLY A 45 -20.56 5.60 -1.56
C GLY A 45 -20.09 6.08 -0.18
N GLY A 46 -19.47 7.27 -0.09
CA GLY A 46 -18.91 7.79 1.16
C GLY A 46 -17.52 7.23 1.49
N ALA A 47 -16.83 6.62 0.52
CA ALA A 47 -15.42 6.25 0.67
C ALA A 47 -14.57 7.50 0.95
N PRO A 48 -13.54 7.43 1.80
CA PRO A 48 -12.60 8.55 1.96
C PRO A 48 -11.87 8.81 0.65
N THR A 49 -11.87 10.06 0.22
CA THR A 49 -11.26 10.50 -1.02
C THR A 49 -9.74 10.43 -0.90
N PHE A 50 -9.10 9.72 -1.82
CA PHE A 50 -7.64 9.64 -1.91
C PHE A 50 -7.02 11.03 -2.03
N GLY A 51 -5.98 11.31 -1.24
CA GLY A 51 -5.34 12.62 -1.18
C GLY A 51 -6.04 13.66 -0.30
N ASN A 52 -7.21 13.34 0.28
CA ASN A 52 -7.91 14.25 1.17
C ASN A 52 -7.44 14.08 2.63
N GLU A 53 -6.42 14.82 3.02
CA GLU A 53 -5.84 14.77 4.37
C GLU A 53 -6.87 14.94 5.49
N ASN A 54 -7.88 15.79 5.32
CA ASN A 54 -8.91 16.02 6.34
C ASN A 54 -9.78 14.77 6.57
N GLU A 55 -10.07 14.02 5.50
CA GLU A 55 -10.81 12.77 5.60
C GLU A 55 -9.93 11.65 6.16
N TRP A 56 -8.64 11.64 5.82
CA TRP A 56 -7.71 10.58 6.20
C TRP A 56 -7.11 10.73 7.60
N ALA A 57 -6.87 11.94 8.10
CA ALA A 57 -6.31 12.19 9.43
C ALA A 57 -7.01 11.39 10.57
N PRO A 58 -8.34 11.41 10.73
CA PRO A 58 -9.00 10.63 11.79
C PRO A 58 -8.97 9.11 11.54
N ARG A 59 -8.64 8.66 10.33
CA ARG A 59 -8.48 7.24 9.98
C ARG A 59 -7.05 6.79 10.31
N ILE A 60 -6.06 7.56 9.89
CA ILE A 60 -4.64 7.36 10.20
C ILE A 60 -4.42 7.34 11.72
N ALA A 61 -5.08 8.22 12.47
CA ALA A 61 -5.03 8.25 13.94
C ALA A 61 -5.49 6.94 14.63
N LYS A 62 -6.21 6.05 13.93
CA LYS A 62 -6.60 4.72 14.46
C LYS A 62 -5.46 3.70 14.39
N GLY A 63 -4.38 4.01 13.66
CA GLY A 63 -3.24 3.13 13.44
C GLY A 63 -3.39 2.21 12.22
N MET A 64 -2.25 1.84 11.64
CA MET A 64 -2.19 1.08 10.39
C MET A 64 -2.82 -0.31 10.48
N ASP A 65 -2.68 -1.02 11.61
CA ASP A 65 -3.30 -2.34 11.79
C ASP A 65 -4.81 -2.32 11.62
N VAL A 66 -5.47 -1.25 12.08
CA VAL A 66 -6.92 -1.05 11.92
C VAL A 66 -7.29 -0.79 10.47
N LEU A 67 -6.45 -0.02 9.74
CA LEU A 67 -6.66 0.27 8.32
C LEU A 67 -6.47 -0.99 7.47
N TYR A 68 -5.43 -1.78 7.74
CA TYR A 68 -5.21 -3.07 7.09
C TYR A 68 -6.38 -4.03 7.34
N ALA A 69 -6.82 -4.15 8.59
CA ALA A 69 -7.95 -5.00 8.94
C ALA A 69 -9.25 -4.56 8.24
N SER A 70 -9.48 -3.24 8.13
CA SER A 70 -10.63 -2.69 7.41
C SER A 70 -10.56 -3.01 5.91
N ALA A 71 -9.40 -2.83 5.28
CA ALA A 71 -9.18 -3.14 3.87
C ALA A 71 -9.31 -4.64 3.57
N TRP A 72 -8.81 -5.49 4.47
CA TRP A 72 -8.90 -6.94 4.34
C TRP A 72 -10.34 -7.45 4.48
N ASN A 73 -11.05 -7.03 5.53
CA ASN A 73 -12.38 -7.54 5.86
C ASN A 73 -13.51 -6.84 5.09
N GLY A 74 -13.30 -5.61 4.62
CA GLY A 74 -14.36 -4.75 4.10
C GLY A 74 -15.13 -4.04 5.22
N ILE A 75 -15.72 -2.88 4.91
CA ILE A 75 -16.48 -2.06 5.86
C ILE A 75 -17.40 -1.09 5.12
N ASN A 76 -18.64 -0.90 5.61
CA ASN A 76 -19.58 0.14 5.13
C ASN A 76 -19.74 0.19 3.60
N GLY A 77 -19.89 -0.96 2.95
CA GLY A 77 -20.04 -1.06 1.49
C GLY A 77 -18.73 -1.19 0.72
N MET A 78 -17.57 -1.00 1.36
CA MET A 78 -16.29 -1.41 0.79
C MET A 78 -16.19 -2.94 0.84
N PRO A 79 -16.01 -3.62 -0.31
CA PRO A 79 -15.90 -5.07 -0.35
C PRO A 79 -14.61 -5.55 0.34
N PRO A 80 -14.58 -6.80 0.86
CA PRO A 80 -13.35 -7.41 1.37
C PRO A 80 -12.23 -7.33 0.35
N LYS A 81 -11.00 -7.05 0.83
CA LYS A 81 -9.79 -6.89 0.01
C LYS A 81 -9.91 -5.83 -1.10
N GLY A 82 -10.75 -4.81 -0.90
CA GLY A 82 -11.02 -3.79 -1.90
C GLY A 82 -11.60 -4.34 -3.22
N GLY A 83 -12.19 -5.54 -3.19
CA GLY A 83 -12.77 -6.20 -4.36
C GLY A 83 -11.78 -7.03 -5.19
N LYS A 84 -10.49 -7.04 -4.86
CA LYS A 84 -9.51 -7.96 -5.49
C LYS A 84 -9.61 -9.33 -4.81
N LYS A 85 -10.39 -10.24 -5.41
CA LYS A 85 -10.68 -11.59 -4.86
C LYS A 85 -9.41 -12.35 -4.46
N ASP A 86 -8.40 -12.32 -5.31
CA ASP A 86 -7.14 -13.03 -5.13
C ASP A 86 -6.03 -12.13 -4.60
N ALA A 87 -6.37 -11.13 -3.77
CA ALA A 87 -5.36 -10.34 -3.09
C ALA A 87 -4.70 -11.13 -1.96
N THR A 88 -3.37 -11.04 -1.90
CA THR A 88 -2.57 -11.44 -0.74
C THR A 88 -2.61 -10.36 0.33
N ASP A 89 -2.28 -10.71 1.58
CA ASP A 89 -2.19 -9.75 2.69
C ASP A 89 -1.19 -8.62 2.38
N GLY A 90 -0.02 -8.95 1.85
CA GLY A 90 1.00 -7.97 1.47
C GLY A 90 0.54 -7.01 0.37
N GLU A 91 -0.21 -7.49 -0.62
CA GLU A 91 -0.79 -6.64 -1.65
C GLU A 91 -1.79 -5.63 -1.09
N ILE A 92 -2.63 -6.04 -0.13
CA ILE A 92 -3.58 -5.14 0.52
C ILE A 92 -2.85 -4.11 1.39
N LYS A 93 -1.84 -4.53 2.15
CA LYS A 93 -1.02 -3.62 2.96
C LYS A 93 -0.36 -2.56 2.10
N LEU A 94 0.32 -2.95 1.02
CA LEU A 94 0.95 -2.01 0.09
C LEU A 94 -0.05 -1.02 -0.51
N ALA A 95 -1.28 -1.45 -0.83
CA ALA A 95 -2.31 -0.55 -1.32
C ALA A 95 -2.78 0.45 -0.26
N VAL A 96 -2.94 -0.01 1.00
CA VAL A 96 -3.30 0.86 2.12
C VAL A 96 -2.17 1.85 2.42
N ASP A 97 -0.92 1.39 2.45
CA ASP A 97 0.27 2.23 2.66
C ASP A 97 0.32 3.35 1.62
N TYR A 98 0.19 3.00 0.34
CA TYR A 98 0.14 3.97 -0.75
C TYR A 98 -0.97 5.01 -0.57
N MET A 99 -2.17 4.58 -0.17
CA MET A 99 -3.30 5.50 0.05
C MET A 99 -3.09 6.42 1.25
N VAL A 100 -2.45 5.93 2.31
CA VAL A 100 -2.16 6.70 3.52
C VAL A 100 -1.06 7.72 3.27
N GLU A 101 0.05 7.31 2.66
CA GLU A 101 1.18 8.19 2.30
C GLU A 101 0.73 9.36 1.43
N GLU A 102 -0.07 9.07 0.41
CA GLU A 102 -0.59 10.10 -0.51
C GLU A 102 -1.71 10.95 0.11
N SER A 103 -2.18 10.61 1.32
CA SER A 103 -3.24 11.32 2.04
C SER A 103 -2.79 11.88 3.39
N GLY A 104 -1.48 12.15 3.55
CA GLY A 104 -0.92 12.89 4.69
C GLY A 104 -0.49 12.02 5.88
N GLY A 105 -0.22 10.73 5.65
CA GLY A 105 0.32 9.80 6.66
C GLY A 105 1.81 9.55 6.58
#